data_AF-A0A291GBS3-F1
#
_entry.id   AF-A0A291GBS3-F1
#
_cell.length_a   1.000
_cell.length_b   1.000
_cell.length_c   1.000
_cell.angle_alpha   90.00
_cell.angle_beta   90.00
_cell.angle_gamma   90.00
#
_symmetry.space_group_name_H-M   'P 1'
#
loop_
_entity.id
_entity.type
_entity.pdbx_description
1 polymer ?
#
loop_
_entity_poly.entity_id
_entity_poly.type
_entity_poly.pdbx_seq_one_letter_code
_entity_poly.pdbx_strand_id
1 'polypeptide(L)'
;MTDENSAEVIGFNLFGDPVYDRKDKRGRPSFEWTKENSNKVSMLLAMGWTNDRIASVVVDPRTGKSISTPTLKRYFRSELKVREVARDMLMARRLMLAMEKSEDGNVGAMRILGNLIEQNDAMLADMRFKGDGETKADEAKKVPKLGKKEAARAAAEQAVSGGDQSLWGGDLTPGFKSRPN
;
A
#
# COMPACT_ATOMS: atom_id res chain seq x y z
N MET A 1 31.70 13.34 -32.37
CA MET A 1 31.87 11.88 -32.37
C MET A 1 31.07 11.36 -33.54
N THR A 2 31.77 10.87 -34.55
CA THR A 2 31.24 10.31 -35.79
C THR A 2 30.63 8.94 -35.49
N ASP A 3 29.35 8.75 -35.79
CA ASP A 3 28.71 7.43 -35.74
C ASP A 3 29.08 6.64 -36.99
N GLU A 4 30.28 6.06 -36.97
CA GLU A 4 30.73 5.06 -37.92
C GLU A 4 30.03 3.72 -37.63
N ASN A 5 28.78 3.58 -38.08
CA ASN A 5 28.19 2.25 -38.30
C ASN A 5 28.50 1.78 -39.74
N SER A 6 29.79 1.65 -40.07
CA SER A 6 30.24 0.99 -41.29
C SER A 6 30.26 -0.52 -41.04
N ALA A 7 29.13 -1.20 -41.26
CA ALA A 7 29.16 -2.65 -41.38
C ALA A 7 29.98 -3.00 -42.63
N GLU A 8 31.12 -3.68 -42.46
CA GLU A 8 31.99 -4.09 -43.57
C GLU A 8 31.26 -5.15 -44.42
N VAL A 9 31.37 -5.02 -45.75
CA VAL A 9 30.82 -6.02 -46.69
C VAL A 9 31.78 -7.21 -46.70
N ILE A 10 31.33 -8.35 -46.16
CA ILE A 10 32.15 -9.58 -46.09
C ILE A 10 32.17 -10.29 -47.45
N GLY A 11 31.16 -10.06 -48.29
CA GLY A 11 31.08 -10.63 -49.64
C GLY A 11 29.74 -10.36 -50.30
N PHE A 12 29.53 -10.97 -51.48
CA PHE A 12 28.27 -10.92 -52.21
C PHE A 12 27.63 -12.31 -52.22
N ASN A 13 26.31 -12.39 -52.09
CA ASN A 13 25.58 -13.65 -52.20
C ASN A 13 25.57 -14.15 -53.66
N LEU A 14 25.01 -15.35 -53.91
CA LEU A 14 24.95 -15.96 -55.25
C LEU A 14 24.22 -15.11 -56.31
N PHE A 15 23.42 -14.13 -55.87
CA PHE A 15 22.63 -13.24 -56.72
C PHE A 15 23.23 -11.83 -56.82
N GLY A 16 24.42 -11.59 -56.24
CA GLY A 16 25.15 -10.33 -56.34
C GLY A 16 24.78 -9.28 -55.30
N ASP A 17 24.03 -9.61 -54.25
CA ASP A 17 23.71 -8.67 -53.17
C ASP A 17 24.82 -8.65 -52.10
N PRO A 18 25.23 -7.47 -51.61
CA PRO A 18 26.25 -7.35 -50.56
C PRO A 18 25.74 -7.90 -49.21
N VAL A 19 26.55 -8.76 -48.58
CA VAL A 19 26.34 -9.34 -47.25
C VAL A 19 27.24 -8.63 -46.24
N TYR A 20 26.63 -8.05 -45.21
CA TYR A 20 27.30 -7.23 -44.20
C TYR A 20 27.62 -8.02 -42.92
N ASP A 21 28.78 -7.77 -42.29
CA ASP A 21 29.09 -8.28 -40.95
C ASP A 21 28.35 -7.46 -39.90
N ARG A 22 27.39 -8.06 -39.22
CA ARG A 22 26.93 -7.55 -37.93
C ARG A 22 27.25 -8.57 -36.86
N LYS A 23 28.02 -8.15 -35.85
CA LYS A 23 28.19 -8.86 -34.58
C LYS A 23 26.90 -8.83 -33.75
N ASP A 24 25.79 -9.31 -34.30
CA ASP A 24 24.58 -9.55 -33.53
C ASP A 24 24.71 -10.92 -32.84
N LYS A 25 24.85 -10.91 -31.51
CA LYS A 25 24.87 -12.13 -30.71
C LYS A 25 23.54 -12.86 -30.90
N ARG A 26 23.59 -14.07 -31.46
CA ARG A 26 22.47 -15.00 -31.67
C ARG A 26 21.55 -15.07 -30.45
N GLY A 27 20.27 -14.68 -30.58
CA GLY A 27 19.26 -14.76 -29.51
C GLY A 27 18.15 -13.70 -29.60
N ARG A 28 17.12 -13.79 -28.74
CA ARG A 28 16.12 -12.72 -28.58
C ARG A 28 16.79 -11.52 -27.88
N PRO A 29 16.64 -10.27 -28.37
CA PRO A 29 17.17 -9.09 -27.71
C PRO A 29 16.75 -9.00 -26.24
N SER A 30 17.65 -8.52 -25.38
CA SER A 30 17.33 -8.23 -23.99
C SER A 30 16.33 -7.06 -23.92
N PHE A 31 15.46 -7.09 -22.90
CA PHE A 31 14.51 -6.00 -22.64
C PHE A 31 15.24 -4.68 -22.40
N GLU A 32 14.71 -3.61 -23.00
CA GLU A 32 15.21 -2.25 -22.85
C GLU A 32 14.30 -1.43 -21.91
N TRP A 33 14.90 -0.88 -20.87
CA TRP A 33 14.19 -0.01 -19.94
C TRP A 33 13.96 1.36 -20.58
N THR A 34 12.72 1.87 -20.50
CA THR A 34 12.38 3.21 -20.96
C THR A 34 11.69 4.00 -19.85
N LYS A 35 11.85 5.32 -19.87
CA LYS A 35 11.20 6.22 -18.92
C LYS A 35 9.68 6.14 -18.99
N GLU A 36 9.13 5.99 -20.19
CA GLU A 36 7.69 5.82 -20.40
C GLU A 36 7.16 4.54 -19.76
N ASN A 37 7.87 3.42 -19.94
CA ASN A 37 7.50 2.16 -19.30
C ASN A 37 7.63 2.23 -17.78
N SER A 38 8.65 2.91 -17.26
CA SER A 38 8.81 3.16 -15.81
C SER A 38 7.63 3.96 -15.25
N ASN A 39 7.29 5.10 -15.87
CA ASN A 39 6.14 5.92 -15.46
C ASN A 39 4.83 5.13 -15.52
N LYS A 40 4.64 4.32 -16.57
CA LYS A 40 3.48 3.44 -16.70
C LYS A 40 3.43 2.41 -15.57
N VAL A 41 4.54 1.75 -15.23
CA VAL A 41 4.61 0.80 -14.12
C VAL A 41 4.27 1.50 -12.80
N SER A 42 4.84 2.66 -12.50
CA SER A 42 4.53 3.43 -11.28
C SER A 42 3.05 3.80 -11.20
N MET A 43 2.45 4.22 -12.31
CA MET A 43 1.03 4.54 -12.38
C MET A 43 0.14 3.31 -12.12
N LEU A 44 0.45 2.16 -12.73
CA LEU A 44 -0.31 0.93 -12.52
C LEU A 44 -0.16 0.39 -11.09
N LEU A 45 1.02 0.56 -10.48
CA LEU A 45 1.25 0.23 -9.07
C LEU A 45 0.41 1.10 -8.14
N ALA A 46 0.34 2.40 -8.40
CA ALA A 46 -0.49 3.34 -7.63
C ALA A 46 -2.00 3.06 -7.77
N MET A 47 -2.42 2.36 -8.83
CA MET A 47 -3.79 1.86 -8.99
C MET A 47 -4.03 0.51 -8.26
N GLY A 48 -3.02 -0.05 -7.61
CA GLY A 48 -3.14 -1.31 -6.86
C GLY A 48 -3.13 -2.57 -7.73
N TRP A 49 -2.58 -2.51 -8.94
CA TRP A 49 -2.56 -3.68 -9.83
C TRP A 49 -1.53 -4.73 -9.39
N THR A 50 -1.88 -6.00 -9.59
CA THR A 50 -0.98 -7.14 -9.37
C THR A 50 0.17 -7.16 -10.38
N ASN A 51 1.32 -7.72 -9.98
CA ASN A 51 2.52 -7.79 -10.85
C ASN A 51 2.27 -8.49 -12.18
N ASP A 52 1.50 -9.57 -12.19
CA ASP A 52 1.23 -10.34 -13.42
C ASP A 52 0.38 -9.52 -14.40
N ARG A 53 -0.61 -8.79 -13.88
CA ARG A 53 -1.41 -7.85 -14.66
C ARG A 53 -0.56 -6.71 -15.22
N ILE A 54 0.35 -6.15 -14.43
CA ILE A 54 1.28 -5.11 -14.89
C ILE A 54 2.17 -5.65 -16.02
N ALA A 55 2.75 -6.84 -15.84
CA ALA A 55 3.61 -7.46 -16.84
C ALA A 55 2.89 -7.68 -18.18
N SER A 56 1.60 -8.04 -18.15
CA SER A 56 0.79 -8.20 -19.37
C SER A 56 0.55 -6.92 -20.16
N VAL A 57 0.61 -5.75 -19.51
CA VAL A 57 0.33 -4.44 -20.14
C VAL A 57 1.59 -3.71 -20.56
N VAL A 58 2.72 -3.95 -19.90
CA VAL A 58 4.00 -3.33 -20.29
C VAL A 58 4.54 -4.07 -21.51
N VAL A 59 4.79 -3.30 -22.56
CA VAL A 59 5.27 -3.80 -23.85
C VAL A 59 6.73 -3.41 -24.03
N ASP A 60 7.52 -4.36 -24.51
CA ASP A 60 8.90 -4.11 -24.91
C ASP A 60 8.96 -3.28 -26.20
N PRO A 61 9.61 -2.10 -26.19
CA PRO A 61 9.69 -1.25 -27.37
C PRO A 61 10.38 -1.93 -28.57
N ARG A 62 11.28 -2.90 -28.32
CA ARG A 62 12.02 -3.57 -29.40
C ARG A 62 11.25 -4.73 -30.02
N THR A 63 10.52 -5.48 -29.20
CA THR A 63 9.84 -6.71 -29.64
C THR A 63 8.33 -6.56 -29.82
N GLY A 64 7.74 -5.46 -29.33
CA GLY A 64 6.30 -5.21 -29.37
C GLY A 64 5.48 -6.21 -28.54
N LYS A 65 6.13 -7.02 -27.69
CA LYS A 65 5.50 -8.07 -26.88
C LYS A 65 5.40 -7.66 -25.43
N SER A 66 4.39 -8.21 -24.75
CA SER A 66 4.25 -8.07 -23.30
C SER A 66 5.43 -8.71 -22.57
N ILE A 67 5.73 -8.18 -21.40
CA ILE A 67 6.83 -8.62 -20.56
C ILE A 67 6.37 -9.77 -19.65
N SER A 68 7.30 -10.62 -19.21
CA SER A 68 7.05 -11.62 -18.19
C SER A 68 7.29 -11.07 -16.77
N THR A 69 6.61 -11.61 -15.76
CA THR A 69 6.78 -11.22 -14.35
C THR A 69 8.25 -11.21 -13.86
N PRO A 70 9.14 -12.17 -14.19
CA PRO A 70 10.54 -12.09 -13.78
C PRO A 70 11.28 -10.90 -14.40
N THR A 71 10.98 -10.55 -15.66
CA THR A 71 11.57 -9.39 -16.32
C THR A 71 11.09 -8.08 -15.68
N LEU A 72 9.81 -8.00 -15.29
CA LEU A 72 9.29 -6.87 -14.52
C LEU A 72 10.08 -6.68 -13.20
N LYS A 73 10.27 -7.75 -12.43
CA LYS A 73 11.03 -7.73 -11.17
C LYS A 73 12.50 -7.36 -11.35
N ARG A 74 13.11 -7.72 -12.49
CA ARG A 74 14.51 -7.44 -12.80
C ARG A 74 14.75 -5.98 -13.13
N TYR A 75 13.92 -5.39 -13.99
CA TYR A 75 14.15 -4.04 -14.53
C TYR A 75 13.43 -2.93 -13.78
N PHE A 76 12.29 -3.22 -13.13
CA PHE A 76 11.48 -2.22 -12.42
C PHE A 76 11.51 -2.41 -10.89
N ARG A 77 12.64 -2.91 -10.37
CA ARG A 77 12.78 -3.21 -8.94
C ARG A 77 12.60 -1.97 -8.07
N SER A 78 13.10 -0.82 -8.51
CA SER A 78 12.98 0.48 -7.84
C SER A 78 11.52 0.87 -7.63
N GLU A 79 10.74 0.77 -8.69
CA GLU A 79 9.33 1.16 -8.76
C GLU A 79 8.49 0.25 -7.87
N LEU A 80 8.78 -1.06 -7.89
CA LEU A 80 8.10 -2.05 -7.07
C LEU A 80 8.29 -1.83 -5.56
N LYS A 81 9.41 -1.23 -5.12
CA LYS A 81 9.65 -0.94 -3.69
C LYS A 81 8.71 0.13 -3.15
N VAL A 82 8.27 1.05 -3.99
CA VAL A 82 7.47 2.22 -3.56
C VAL A 82 5.98 1.88 -3.53
N ARG A 83 5.59 0.60 -3.63
CA ARG A 83 4.20 0.17 -3.74
C ARG A 83 3.29 0.75 -2.64
N GLU A 84 3.77 0.80 -1.41
CA GLU A 84 2.98 1.29 -0.26
C GLU A 84 2.64 2.77 -0.39
N VAL A 85 3.58 3.57 -0.88
CA VAL A 85 3.43 5.04 -1.01
C VAL A 85 2.99 5.43 -2.43
N ALA A 86 2.95 4.51 -3.38
CA ALA A 86 2.65 4.79 -4.79
C ALA A 86 1.27 5.45 -4.96
N ARG A 87 0.29 5.04 -4.15
CA ARG A 87 -1.05 5.63 -4.16
C ARG A 87 -1.02 7.11 -3.79
N ASP A 88 -0.30 7.45 -2.73
CA ASP A 88 -0.18 8.80 -2.21
C ASP A 88 0.61 9.68 -3.19
N MET A 89 1.68 9.14 -3.79
CA MET A 89 2.44 9.83 -4.84
C MET A 89 1.58 10.19 -6.06
N LEU A 90 0.69 9.29 -6.48
CA LEU A 90 -0.24 9.58 -7.58
C LEU A 90 -1.21 10.70 -7.17
N MET A 91 -1.79 10.63 -5.97
CA MET A 91 -2.71 11.67 -5.50
C MET A 91 -2.03 13.03 -5.38
N ALA A 92 -0.82 13.07 -4.82
CA ALA A 92 -0.01 14.28 -4.76
C ALA A 92 0.28 14.85 -6.16
N ARG A 93 0.66 13.99 -7.12
CA ARG A 93 0.89 14.42 -8.51
C ARG A 93 -0.38 14.98 -9.15
N ARG A 94 -1.53 14.35 -8.90
CA ARG A 94 -2.83 14.80 -9.42
C ARG A 94 -3.20 16.18 -8.84
N LEU A 95 -3.00 16.38 -7.54
CA LEU A 95 -3.23 17.66 -6.88
C LEU A 95 -2.34 18.77 -7.44
N MET A 96 -1.04 18.51 -7.61
CA MET A 96 -0.11 19.48 -8.21
C MET A 96 -0.54 19.90 -9.62
N LEU A 97 -0.89 18.93 -10.48
CA LEU A 97 -1.34 19.23 -11.84
C LEU A 97 -2.68 19.98 -11.88
N ALA A 98 -3.57 19.71 -10.92
CA ALA A 98 -4.83 20.43 -10.80
C ALA A 98 -4.60 21.87 -10.33
N MET A 99 -3.66 22.08 -9.40
CA MET A 99 -3.28 23.40 -8.91
C MET A 99 -2.65 24.25 -10.03
N GLU A 100 -1.65 23.71 -10.73
CA GLU A 100 -0.97 24.39 -11.84
C GLU A 100 -1.97 24.86 -12.91
N LYS A 101 -2.87 23.97 -13.35
CA LYS A 101 -3.92 24.34 -14.32
C LYS A 101 -4.96 25.31 -13.76
N SER A 102 -5.16 25.33 -12.45
CA SER A 102 -6.07 26.29 -11.80
C SER A 102 -5.45 27.69 -11.76
N GLU A 103 -4.13 27.77 -11.51
CA GLU A 103 -3.35 29.01 -11.60
C GLU A 103 -3.37 29.59 -13.01
N ASP A 104 -3.36 28.73 -14.05
CA ASP A 104 -3.56 29.13 -15.45
C ASP A 104 -4.97 29.68 -15.76
N GLY A 105 -5.89 29.70 -14.78
CA GLY A 105 -7.23 30.24 -14.93
C GLY A 105 -8.25 29.26 -15.53
N ASN A 106 -7.92 27.97 -15.63
CA ASN A 106 -8.87 26.96 -16.12
C ASN A 106 -9.94 26.66 -15.05
N VAL A 107 -11.14 27.18 -15.25
CA VAL A 107 -12.30 26.96 -14.35
C VAL A 107 -12.62 25.47 -14.15
N GLY A 108 -12.38 24.63 -15.16
CA GLY A 108 -12.54 23.18 -15.05
C GLY A 108 -11.53 22.55 -14.08
N ALA A 109 -10.27 23.02 -14.09
CA ALA A 109 -9.26 22.58 -13.15
C ALA A 109 -9.58 23.01 -11.72
N MET A 110 -10.09 24.24 -11.53
CA MET A 110 -10.52 24.72 -10.20
C MET A 110 -11.60 23.84 -9.60
N ARG A 111 -12.59 23.40 -10.39
CA ARG A 111 -13.63 22.47 -9.93
C ARG A 111 -13.05 21.10 -9.55
N ILE A 112 -12.13 20.58 -10.36
CA ILE A 112 -11.46 19.29 -10.07
C ILE A 112 -10.63 19.41 -8.79
N LEU A 113 -9.93 20.52 -8.59
CA LEU A 113 -9.16 20.79 -7.38
C LEU A 113 -10.06 20.85 -6.15
N GLY A 114 -11.18 21.57 -6.22
CA GLY A 114 -12.19 21.59 -5.15
C GLY A 114 -12.68 20.20 -4.78
N ASN A 115 -13.09 19.40 -5.77
CA ASN A 115 -13.53 18.02 -5.55
C ASN A 115 -12.44 17.13 -4.90
N LEU A 116 -11.18 17.37 -5.25
CA LEU A 116 -10.05 16.63 -4.67
C LEU A 116 -9.80 17.01 -3.21
N ILE A 117 -9.93 18.29 -2.87
CA ILE A 117 -9.83 18.79 -1.50
C ILE A 117 -10.99 18.22 -0.66
N GLU A 118 -12.23 18.28 -1.16
CA GLU A 118 -13.40 17.72 -0.49
C GLU A 118 -13.25 16.22 -0.21
N GLN A 119 -12.71 15.44 -1.17
CA GLN A 119 -12.40 14.03 -0.96
C GLN A 119 -11.34 13.81 0.13
N ASN A 120 -10.35 14.69 0.22
CA ASN A 120 -9.33 14.62 1.26
C ASN A 120 -9.92 14.96 2.64
N ASP A 121 -10.74 16.01 2.73
CA ASP A 121 -11.41 16.39 3.97
C ASP A 121 -12.35 15.30 4.48
N ALA A 122 -13.10 14.64 3.58
CA ALA A 122 -13.93 13.49 3.90
C ALA A 122 -13.09 12.31 4.43
N MET A 123 -11.95 12.02 3.80
CA MET A 123 -11.02 10.99 4.27
C MET A 123 -10.44 11.31 5.66
N LEU A 124 -10.08 12.57 5.91
CA LEU A 124 -9.61 13.01 7.23
C LEU A 124 -10.71 12.94 8.29
N ALA A 125 -11.95 13.28 7.93
CA ALA A 125 -13.09 13.12 8.81
C ALA A 125 -13.31 11.64 9.16
N ASP A 126 -13.32 10.74 8.17
CA ASP A 126 -13.43 9.30 8.39
C ASP A 126 -12.32 8.75 9.30
N MET A 127 -11.08 9.23 9.12
CA MET A 127 -9.96 8.85 9.99
C MET A 127 -10.15 9.32 11.43
N ARG A 128 -10.65 10.55 11.63
CA ARG A 128 -10.97 11.07 12.97
C ARG A 128 -12.05 10.22 13.64
N PHE A 129 -13.14 9.92 12.92
CA PHE A 129 -14.22 9.08 13.44
C PHE A 129 -13.76 7.65 13.77
N LYS A 130 -12.86 7.05 12.97
CA LYS A 130 -12.29 5.73 13.26
C LYS A 130 -11.29 5.78 14.43
N GLY A 131 -10.44 6.81 14.49
CA GLY A 131 -9.44 6.99 15.55
C GLY A 131 -10.06 7.25 16.93
N ASP A 132 -11.19 7.98 16.99
CA ASP A 132 -11.93 8.24 18.22
C ASP A 132 -12.74 7.02 18.70
N GLY A 133 -13.04 6.07 17.81
CA GLY A 133 -13.80 4.85 18.11
C GLY A 133 -12.95 3.71 18.69
N GLU A 134 -11.69 3.55 18.24
CA GLU A 134 -10.83 2.45 18.70
C GLU A 134 -10.01 2.80 19.96
N THR A 135 -9.69 4.07 20.20
CA THR A 135 -8.84 4.44 21.35
C THR A 135 -9.59 4.54 22.69
N LYS A 136 -10.88 4.90 22.69
CA LYS A 136 -11.64 5.02 23.95
C LYS A 136 -12.41 3.76 24.36
N ALA A 137 -12.66 2.83 23.43
CA ALA A 137 -13.40 1.60 23.72
C ALA A 137 -12.50 0.38 23.99
N ASP A 138 -11.33 0.27 23.35
CA ASP A 138 -10.46 -0.90 23.49
C ASP A 138 -9.40 -0.79 24.61
N GLU A 139 -9.05 0.42 25.06
CA GLU A 139 -8.24 0.59 26.28
C GLU A 139 -9.03 0.31 27.56
N ALA A 140 -10.36 0.40 27.52
CA ALA A 140 -11.23 0.12 28.66
C ALA A 140 -11.51 -1.37 28.91
N LYS A 141 -11.05 -2.30 28.04
CA LYS A 141 -11.37 -3.74 28.15
C LYS A 141 -10.22 -4.72 27.89
N LYS A 142 -8.97 -4.32 28.09
CA LYS A 142 -7.90 -5.31 28.39
C LYS A 142 -7.84 -5.58 29.89
N VAL A 143 -8.93 -6.11 30.43
CA VAL A 143 -8.83 -6.82 31.71
C VAL A 143 -7.90 -8.01 31.44
N PRO A 144 -6.78 -8.17 32.18
CA PRO A 144 -5.90 -9.31 31.98
C PRO A 144 -6.76 -10.58 32.12
N LYS A 145 -6.64 -11.52 31.17
CA LYS A 145 -7.35 -12.81 31.22
C LYS A 145 -6.81 -13.60 32.41
N LEU A 146 -7.32 -13.27 33.57
CA LEU A 146 -7.03 -13.90 34.84
C LEU A 146 -7.46 -15.36 34.71
N GLY A 147 -6.58 -16.30 35.03
CA GLY A 147 -6.85 -17.72 34.82
C GLY A 147 -8.15 -18.12 35.54
N LYS A 148 -8.91 -19.10 35.02
CA LYS A 148 -10.21 -19.51 35.58
C LYS A 148 -10.22 -19.68 37.12
N LYS A 149 -9.07 -20.04 37.72
CA LYS A 149 -8.89 -20.19 39.17
C LYS A 149 -8.74 -18.85 39.92
N GLU A 150 -8.03 -17.91 39.34
CA GLU A 150 -7.81 -16.59 39.93
C GLU A 150 -9.05 -15.69 39.74
N ALA A 151 -9.77 -15.84 38.62
CA ALA A 151 -11.07 -15.21 38.42
C ALA A 151 -12.11 -15.69 39.44
N ALA A 152 -12.10 -16.98 39.80
CA ALA A 152 -12.97 -17.53 40.84
C ALA A 152 -12.60 -17.01 42.24
N ARG A 153 -11.31 -16.84 42.54
CA ARG A 153 -10.86 -16.25 43.81
C ARG A 153 -11.21 -14.77 43.92
N ALA A 154 -10.99 -14.00 42.85
CA ALA A 154 -11.33 -12.58 42.82
C ALA A 154 -12.86 -12.36 42.93
N ALA A 155 -13.67 -13.22 42.30
CA ALA A 155 -15.13 -13.18 42.45
C ALA A 155 -15.58 -13.53 43.88
N ALA A 156 -14.91 -14.49 44.53
CA ALA A 156 -15.18 -14.81 45.93
C ALA A 156 -14.77 -13.68 46.88
N GLU A 157 -13.61 -13.06 46.68
CA GLU A 157 -13.16 -11.90 47.46
C GLU A 157 -14.06 -10.68 47.27
N GLN A 158 -14.58 -10.44 46.06
CA GLN A 158 -15.56 -9.38 45.80
C GLN A 158 -16.93 -9.67 46.44
N ALA A 159 -17.35 -10.93 46.48
CA ALA A 159 -18.57 -11.33 47.18
C ALA A 159 -18.44 -11.19 48.71
N VAL A 160 -17.22 -11.39 49.25
CA VAL A 160 -16.93 -11.20 50.68
C VAL A 160 -16.81 -9.71 51.04
N SER A 161 -16.19 -8.89 50.19
CA SER A 161 -16.02 -7.45 50.46
C SER A 161 -17.29 -6.61 50.24
N GLY A 162 -18.23 -7.07 49.41
CA GLY A 162 -19.58 -6.50 49.29
C GLY A 162 -20.57 -6.93 50.38
N GLY A 163 -20.09 -7.69 51.37
CA GLY A 163 -20.92 -8.42 52.34
C GLY A 163 -21.58 -7.60 53.45
N ASP A 164 -21.23 -6.33 53.64
CA ASP A 164 -21.80 -5.52 54.74
C ASP A 164 -23.17 -4.90 54.42
N GLN A 165 -23.66 -4.99 53.18
CA GLN A 165 -24.99 -4.46 52.79
C GLN A 165 -25.82 -5.42 51.93
N SER A 166 -25.42 -6.68 51.79
CA SER A 166 -26.24 -7.65 51.04
C SER A 166 -27.33 -8.27 51.93
N LEU A 167 -28.51 -8.49 51.34
CA LEU A 167 -29.73 -9.03 51.96
C LEU A 167 -29.54 -10.36 52.74
N TRP A 168 -28.42 -11.05 52.54
CA TRP A 168 -28.07 -12.35 53.14
C TRP A 168 -26.82 -12.32 54.03
N GLY A 169 -26.08 -11.20 54.10
CA GLY A 169 -24.85 -11.10 54.90
C GLY A 169 -25.10 -11.20 56.41
N GLY A 170 -26.29 -10.80 56.87
CA GLY A 170 -26.70 -10.88 58.27
C GLY A 170 -26.97 -12.30 58.79
N ASP A 171 -27.26 -13.26 57.91
CA ASP A 171 -27.63 -14.64 58.30
C ASP A 171 -26.41 -15.60 58.38
N LEU A 172 -25.27 -15.20 57.82
CA LEU A 172 -24.05 -15.99 57.80
C LEU A 172 -23.17 -15.81 59.05
N THR A 173 -23.57 -14.92 59.97
CA THR A 173 -22.87 -14.70 61.25
C THR A 173 -23.78 -14.99 62.44
N PRO A 174 -24.03 -16.27 62.77
CA PRO A 174 -24.81 -16.61 63.95
C PRO A 174 -24.03 -16.27 65.23
N GLY A 175 -24.32 -15.09 65.81
CA GLY A 175 -24.26 -14.91 67.26
C GLY A 175 -22.99 -14.32 67.90
N PHE A 176 -22.11 -13.61 67.19
CA PHE A 176 -21.03 -12.87 67.87
C PHE A 176 -21.43 -11.42 68.16
N LYS A 177 -22.22 -11.21 69.23
CA LYS A 177 -22.35 -9.88 69.84
C LYS A 177 -21.19 -9.67 70.80
N SER A 178 -20.23 -8.82 70.44
CA SER A 178 -19.22 -8.35 71.38
C SER A 178 -19.94 -7.62 72.53
N ARG A 179 -19.70 -8.04 73.77
CA ARG A 179 -20.25 -7.36 74.95
C ARG A 179 -19.49 -6.05 75.15
N PRO A 180 -20.17 -4.92 75.38
CA PRO A 180 -19.50 -3.67 75.71
C PRO A 180 -18.87 -3.77 77.11
N ASN A 181 -17.60 -3.36 77.23
CA ASN A 181 -17.00 -2.91 78.49
C ASN A 181 -17.27 -1.42 78.66
#